data_AF-A0A1S1Q971-F1
#
_entry.id   AF-A0A1S1Q971-F1
#
_cell.length_a   1.000
_cell.length_b   1.000
_cell.length_c   1.000
_cell.angle_alpha   90.00
_cell.angle_beta   90.00
_cell.angle_gamma   90.00
#
_symmetry.space_group_name_H-M   'P 1'
#
loop_
_entity.id
_entity.type
_entity.pdbx_description
1 polymer ?
#
loop_
_entity_poly.entity_id
_entity_poly.type
_entity_poly.pdbx_seq_one_letter_code
_entity_poly.pdbx_strand_id
1 'polypeptide(L)'
;MAPRITLVATSARVAPGLLTAAAWDLLRSVPVWTANPAHPQLAALRAAGVEVSLLRDLPDQADPVAQVRAAVGAAVAAAATAGDPAAETAGGRQPEQIAWLLDPVTPNAADQALREAGAAAGIDLLTATQDLPGSALLDAVAVMDRLRSPGGCPWDARQTHASLAPYLLEEAYEAYQAIEDGDLTELREELGDVLMQVLFHARVAAEAGPQGWDVDDVATGLAAKLIRRHPHVFGDVAVSGADEVVTNWDAIKAQEKSRKSVTEGVPLSAPALSLTAKLLRRALKLGFPLVLALPPEDDEPGRPDAPDAPAGPSELVGLAVALARGAGAGASAGADGIDEEWIGELLFAAAALAGAYDVDPEAALRGRARAFRDRLARAEHAALDGGQEPARLDAAGWGALWESAGPATASAPVAAPGA
;
A
#
# COMPACT_ATOMS: atom_id res chain seq x y z
N MET A 1 17.75 -11.11 -51.10
CA MET A 1 17.87 -10.02 -50.10
C MET A 1 17.64 -10.65 -48.74
N ALA A 2 18.35 -10.25 -47.69
CA ALA A 2 18.02 -10.73 -46.35
C ALA A 2 16.68 -10.13 -45.91
N PRO A 3 15.76 -10.91 -45.31
CA PRO A 3 14.47 -10.41 -44.85
C PRO A 3 14.64 -9.30 -43.81
N ARG A 4 13.71 -8.35 -43.80
CA ARG A 4 13.57 -7.36 -42.72
C ARG A 4 13.01 -8.07 -41.48
N ILE A 5 13.58 -7.80 -40.32
CA ILE A 5 13.13 -8.42 -39.07
C ILE A 5 12.33 -7.38 -38.28
N THR A 6 11.13 -7.72 -37.85
CA THR A 6 10.36 -6.91 -36.90
C THR A 6 10.25 -7.63 -35.58
N LEU A 7 10.83 -7.03 -34.53
CA LEU A 7 10.70 -7.50 -33.17
C LEU A 7 9.32 -7.14 -32.64
N VAL A 8 8.61 -8.13 -32.14
CA VAL A 8 7.30 -7.98 -31.55
C VAL A 8 7.45 -8.10 -30.05
N ALA A 9 7.41 -6.96 -29.35
CA ALA A 9 7.52 -6.89 -27.91
C ALA A 9 6.15 -7.01 -27.25
N THR A 10 6.00 -7.96 -26.34
CA THR A 10 4.81 -8.09 -25.49
C THR A 10 5.18 -7.95 -24.02
N SER A 11 4.26 -7.42 -23.22
CA SER A 11 4.29 -7.49 -21.76
C SER A 11 3.80 -8.85 -21.27
N ALA A 12 4.50 -9.42 -20.28
CA ALA A 12 4.09 -10.62 -19.56
C ALA A 12 2.93 -10.37 -18.58
N ARG A 13 2.67 -9.09 -18.28
CA ARG A 13 1.65 -8.62 -17.34
C ARG A 13 0.33 -8.29 -18.04
N VAL A 14 0.26 -8.51 -19.35
CA VAL A 14 -0.95 -8.39 -20.17
C VAL A 14 -1.37 -9.77 -20.64
N ALA A 15 -2.66 -10.08 -20.51
CA ALA A 15 -3.20 -11.38 -20.90
C ALA A 15 -2.84 -11.74 -22.35
N PRO A 16 -2.45 -13.00 -22.63
CA PRO A 16 -2.20 -13.45 -23.99
C PRO A 16 -3.37 -13.18 -24.93
N GLY A 17 -3.06 -12.75 -26.16
CA GLY A 17 -4.04 -12.41 -27.20
C GLY A 17 -4.50 -10.96 -27.22
N LEU A 18 -4.23 -10.16 -26.19
CA LEU A 18 -4.56 -8.73 -26.18
C LEU A 18 -3.51 -7.86 -26.87
N LEU A 19 -3.29 -8.07 -28.17
CA LEU A 19 -2.30 -7.33 -28.96
C LEU A 19 -2.90 -6.09 -29.65
N THR A 20 -2.07 -5.08 -29.94
CA THR A 20 -2.48 -3.96 -30.80
C THR A 20 -2.94 -4.45 -32.18
N ALA A 21 -3.80 -3.68 -32.86
CA ALA A 21 -4.25 -4.01 -34.21
C ALA A 21 -3.07 -4.19 -35.18
N ALA A 22 -2.08 -3.28 -35.12
CA ALA A 22 -0.86 -3.36 -35.93
C ALA A 22 -0.05 -4.64 -35.67
N ALA A 23 0.01 -5.12 -34.42
CA ALA A 23 0.66 -6.38 -34.10
C ALA A 23 -0.11 -7.57 -34.68
N TRP A 24 -1.44 -7.58 -34.57
CA TRP A 24 -2.24 -8.62 -35.19
C TRP A 24 -2.14 -8.63 -36.72
N ASP A 25 -2.13 -7.47 -37.37
CA ASP A 25 -1.98 -7.35 -38.82
C ASP A 25 -0.61 -7.85 -39.28
N LEU A 26 0.46 -7.52 -38.55
CA LEU A 26 1.80 -8.04 -38.82
C LEU A 26 1.85 -9.57 -38.64
N LEU A 27 1.44 -10.07 -37.48
CA LEU A 27 1.56 -11.49 -37.13
C LEU A 27 0.74 -12.41 -38.03
N ARG A 28 -0.31 -11.90 -38.69
CA ARG A 28 -1.10 -12.64 -39.68
C ARG A 28 -0.55 -12.56 -41.10
N SER A 29 0.31 -11.58 -41.39
CA SER A 29 0.79 -11.30 -42.75
C SER A 29 2.20 -11.80 -43.03
N VAL A 30 2.99 -12.08 -41.99
CA VAL A 30 4.37 -12.54 -42.13
C VAL A 30 4.66 -13.80 -41.31
N PRO A 31 5.70 -14.57 -41.65
CA PRO A 31 6.15 -15.69 -40.81
C PRO A 31 6.53 -15.20 -39.41
N VAL A 32 6.06 -15.91 -38.37
CA VAL A 32 6.23 -15.54 -36.96
C VAL A 32 7.10 -16.56 -36.25
N TRP A 33 8.21 -16.12 -35.67
CA TRP A 33 9.16 -17.01 -35.05
C TRP A 33 9.51 -16.62 -33.61
N THR A 34 9.96 -17.59 -32.83
CA THR A 34 10.46 -17.36 -31.47
C THR A 34 11.56 -18.38 -31.10
N ALA A 35 12.38 -18.03 -30.11
CA ALA A 35 13.30 -18.96 -29.45
C ALA A 35 12.69 -19.59 -28.18
N ASN A 36 11.58 -19.06 -27.67
CA ASN A 36 10.97 -19.55 -26.43
C ASN A 36 9.81 -20.55 -26.74
N PRO A 37 9.98 -21.86 -26.48
CA PRO A 37 8.93 -22.86 -26.70
C PRO A 37 7.70 -22.69 -25.79
N ALA A 38 7.84 -21.98 -24.68
CA ALA A 38 6.82 -21.71 -23.68
C ALA A 38 6.31 -20.27 -23.74
N HIS A 39 6.52 -19.56 -24.86
CA HIS A 39 6.11 -18.17 -25.00
C HIS A 39 4.59 -18.02 -24.77
N PRO A 40 4.13 -17.09 -23.89
CA PRO A 40 2.75 -17.06 -23.42
C PRO A 40 1.72 -16.77 -24.53
N GLN A 41 2.14 -16.09 -25.61
CA GLN A 41 1.28 -15.78 -26.76
C GLN A 41 1.01 -16.99 -27.67
N LEU A 42 1.75 -18.10 -27.58
CA LEU A 42 1.67 -19.19 -28.56
C LEU A 42 0.26 -19.79 -28.69
N ALA A 43 -0.45 -19.97 -27.58
CA ALA A 43 -1.81 -20.50 -27.60
C ALA A 43 -2.78 -19.55 -28.33
N ALA A 44 -2.70 -18.25 -28.04
CA ALA A 44 -3.55 -17.24 -28.66
C ALA A 44 -3.26 -17.09 -30.16
N LEU A 45 -1.98 -17.15 -30.56
CA LEU A 45 -1.58 -17.08 -31.96
C LEU A 45 -2.09 -18.29 -32.76
N ARG A 46 -1.93 -19.51 -32.24
CA ARG A 46 -2.47 -20.72 -32.88
C ARG A 46 -3.99 -20.68 -33.00
N ALA A 47 -4.70 -20.23 -31.96
CA ALA A 47 -6.15 -20.07 -32.01
C ALA A 47 -6.60 -19.05 -33.08
N ALA A 48 -5.76 -18.06 -33.39
CA ALA A 48 -5.99 -17.07 -34.44
C ALA A 48 -5.51 -17.53 -35.84
N GLY A 49 -5.04 -18.78 -35.99
CA GLY A 49 -4.53 -19.33 -37.24
C GLY A 49 -3.13 -18.84 -37.63
N VAL A 50 -2.37 -18.29 -36.67
CA VAL A 50 -0.97 -17.87 -36.87
C VAL A 50 -0.05 -19.02 -36.48
N GLU A 51 0.64 -19.59 -37.47
CA GLU A 51 1.68 -20.59 -37.25
C GLU A 51 2.96 -19.93 -36.72
N VAL A 52 3.52 -20.49 -35.65
CA VAL A 52 4.74 -19.97 -35.01
C VAL A 52 5.86 -21.00 -35.10
N SER A 53 6.93 -20.66 -35.81
CA SER A 53 8.11 -21.53 -35.93
C SER A 53 9.06 -21.32 -34.76
N LEU A 54 9.61 -22.42 -34.25
CA LEU A 54 10.50 -22.42 -33.10
C LEU A 54 11.95 -22.67 -33.55
N LEU A 55 12.85 -21.75 -33.22
CA LEU A 55 14.28 -21.90 -33.48
C LEU A 55 15.01 -22.31 -32.20
N ARG A 56 15.34 -23.61 -32.11
CA ARG A 56 16.00 -24.20 -30.92
C ARG A 56 17.52 -24.18 -30.99
N ASP A 57 18.09 -24.11 -32.20
CA ASP A 57 19.53 -24.29 -32.44
C ASP A 57 20.12 -23.08 -33.16
N LEU A 58 20.29 -21.96 -32.45
CA LEU A 58 20.97 -20.79 -32.99
C LEU A 58 22.47 -21.12 -33.23
N PRO A 59 23.01 -20.87 -34.43
CA PRO A 59 24.36 -21.29 -34.80
C PRO A 59 25.42 -20.58 -33.96
N ASP A 60 26.45 -21.28 -33.46
CA ASP A 60 27.49 -20.64 -32.63
C ASP A 60 28.23 -19.54 -33.42
N GLN A 61 28.00 -18.28 -33.04
CA GLN A 61 28.53 -17.07 -33.69
C GLN A 61 28.88 -16.05 -32.61
N ALA A 62 29.96 -15.29 -32.82
CA ALA A 62 30.43 -14.29 -31.86
C ALA A 62 29.49 -13.06 -31.73
N ASP A 63 28.71 -12.77 -32.77
CA ASP A 63 27.69 -11.70 -32.78
C ASP A 63 26.29 -12.33 -32.77
N PRO A 64 25.50 -12.16 -31.68
CA PRO A 64 24.15 -12.70 -31.59
C PRO A 64 23.18 -12.13 -32.64
N VAL A 65 23.42 -10.94 -33.19
CA VAL A 65 22.60 -10.39 -34.28
C VAL A 65 22.90 -11.14 -35.58
N ALA A 66 24.17 -11.36 -35.89
CA ALA A 66 24.59 -12.19 -37.02
C ALA A 66 24.11 -13.64 -36.87
N GLN A 67 24.13 -14.17 -35.63
CA GLN A 67 23.60 -15.49 -35.28
C GLN A 67 22.12 -15.63 -35.65
N VAL A 68 21.26 -14.71 -35.17
CA VAL A 68 19.83 -14.74 -35.47
C VAL A 68 19.60 -14.51 -36.97
N ARG A 69 20.30 -13.56 -37.61
CA ARG A 69 20.19 -13.34 -39.05
C ARG A 69 20.56 -14.59 -39.86
N ALA A 70 21.62 -15.29 -39.46
CA ALA A 70 22.05 -16.53 -40.11
C ALA A 70 21.03 -17.65 -39.89
N ALA A 71 20.52 -17.79 -38.66
CA ALA A 71 19.47 -18.75 -38.34
C ALA A 71 18.17 -18.46 -39.10
N VAL A 72 17.83 -17.16 -39.24
CA VAL A 72 16.72 -16.68 -40.07
C VAL A 72 16.91 -16.96 -41.53
N GLY A 73 18.07 -16.61 -42.08
CA GLY A 73 18.40 -16.93 -43.46
C GLY A 73 18.35 -18.44 -43.73
N ALA A 74 18.91 -19.25 -42.83
CA ALA A 74 18.95 -20.71 -42.95
C ALA A 74 17.56 -21.34 -42.85
N ALA A 75 16.74 -20.92 -41.89
CA ALA A 75 15.38 -21.43 -41.73
C ALA A 75 14.47 -21.00 -42.90
N VAL A 76 14.60 -19.77 -43.41
CA VAL A 76 13.90 -19.33 -44.63
C VAL A 76 14.33 -20.17 -45.84
N ALA A 77 15.63 -20.43 -46.00
CA ALA A 77 16.15 -21.23 -47.10
C ALA A 77 15.69 -22.71 -47.01
N ALA A 78 15.71 -23.29 -45.81
CA ALA A 78 15.28 -24.67 -45.56
C ALA A 78 13.77 -24.84 -45.78
N ALA A 79 12.97 -23.89 -45.30
CA ALA A 79 11.52 -23.92 -45.46
C ALA A 79 11.12 -23.78 -46.96
N ALA A 80 11.86 -22.99 -47.74
CA ALA A 80 11.67 -22.88 -49.19
C ALA A 80 11.99 -24.19 -49.94
N THR A 81 12.97 -24.98 -49.47
CA THR A 81 13.26 -26.30 -50.05
C THR A 81 12.27 -27.39 -49.64
N ALA A 82 11.58 -27.22 -48.52
CA ALA A 82 10.64 -28.20 -47.97
C ALA A 82 9.19 -28.02 -48.45
N GLY A 83 8.88 -26.92 -49.16
CA GLY A 83 7.51 -26.58 -49.55
C GLY A 83 6.62 -26.22 -48.36
N ASP A 84 7.22 -25.65 -47.30
CA ASP A 84 6.50 -25.24 -46.10
C ASP A 84 5.71 -23.94 -46.39
N PRO A 85 4.40 -23.87 -46.11
CA PRO A 85 3.61 -22.65 -46.27
C PRO A 85 4.15 -21.45 -45.46
N ALA A 86 4.96 -21.66 -44.41
CA ALA A 86 5.65 -20.58 -43.70
C ALA A 86 6.81 -19.94 -44.50
N ALA A 87 7.25 -20.57 -45.59
CA ALA A 87 8.29 -20.08 -46.49
C ALA A 87 7.75 -19.45 -47.79
N GLU A 88 6.50 -19.79 -48.12
CA GLU A 88 5.85 -19.35 -49.34
C GLU A 88 4.97 -18.13 -49.06
N THR A 89 5.47 -16.95 -49.43
CA THR A 89 4.56 -15.83 -49.72
C THR A 89 3.72 -16.19 -50.96
N ALA A 90 2.52 -15.61 -51.10
CA ALA A 90 1.68 -15.79 -52.28
C ALA A 90 2.50 -15.53 -53.57
N GLY A 91 2.93 -16.61 -54.25
CA GLY A 91 3.76 -16.54 -55.46
C GLY A 91 5.17 -17.17 -55.38
N GLY A 92 5.53 -17.94 -54.34
CA GLY A 92 6.75 -18.77 -54.33
C GLY A 92 8.06 -17.99 -54.16
N ARG A 93 8.02 -16.81 -53.53
CA ARG A 93 9.20 -16.00 -53.17
C ARG A 93 9.50 -16.07 -51.68
N GLN A 94 10.78 -15.93 -51.32
CA GLN A 94 11.21 -15.81 -49.93
C GLN A 94 10.52 -14.61 -49.25
N PRO A 95 10.18 -14.71 -47.96
CA PRO A 95 9.56 -13.62 -47.21
C PRO A 95 10.45 -12.38 -47.20
N GLU A 96 9.88 -11.22 -47.51
CA GLU A 96 10.58 -9.94 -47.45
C GLU A 96 10.69 -9.41 -46.01
N GLN A 97 9.81 -9.88 -45.13
CA GLN A 97 9.73 -9.50 -43.72
C GLN A 97 9.37 -10.71 -42.85
N ILE A 98 9.89 -10.75 -41.63
CA ILE A 98 9.54 -11.73 -40.60
C ILE A 98 9.21 -11.03 -39.27
N ALA A 99 8.35 -11.65 -38.47
CA ALA A 99 8.07 -11.22 -37.09
C ALA A 99 8.82 -12.11 -36.10
N TRP A 100 9.56 -11.49 -35.18
CA TRP A 100 10.28 -12.18 -34.10
C TRP A 100 9.62 -11.87 -32.76
N LEU A 101 8.98 -12.86 -32.13
CA LEU A 101 8.35 -12.72 -30.82
C LEU A 101 9.42 -12.75 -29.73
N LEU A 102 9.59 -11.61 -29.06
CA LEU A 102 10.54 -11.44 -27.97
C LEU A 102 10.00 -12.05 -26.68
N ASP A 103 10.89 -12.70 -25.90
CA ASP A 103 10.52 -13.14 -24.56
C ASP A 103 10.08 -11.94 -23.68
N PRO A 104 8.88 -12.00 -23.09
CA PRO A 104 8.31 -10.89 -22.35
C PRO A 104 8.78 -10.81 -20.88
N VAL A 105 9.42 -11.87 -20.35
CA VAL A 105 9.86 -11.95 -18.93
C VAL A 105 11.38 -11.86 -18.82
N THR A 106 12.09 -12.71 -19.56
CA THR A 106 13.55 -12.79 -19.53
C THR A 106 14.06 -12.86 -20.96
N PRO A 107 14.39 -11.71 -21.58
CA PRO A 107 15.00 -11.68 -22.90
C PRO A 107 16.28 -12.49 -22.85
N ASN A 108 16.40 -13.53 -23.68
CA ASN A 108 17.66 -14.24 -23.83
C ASN A 108 18.71 -13.33 -24.49
N ALA A 109 19.97 -13.76 -24.52
CA ALA A 109 21.06 -12.99 -25.12
C ALA A 109 20.78 -12.58 -26.58
N ALA A 110 20.04 -13.40 -27.34
CA ALA A 110 19.67 -13.10 -28.72
C ALA A 110 18.57 -12.03 -28.79
N ASP A 111 17.53 -12.11 -27.95
CA ASP A 111 16.46 -11.11 -27.86
C ASP A 111 17.00 -9.74 -27.42
N GLN A 112 17.96 -9.74 -26.48
CA GLN A 112 18.61 -8.52 -26.03
C GLN A 112 19.46 -7.88 -27.14
N ALA A 113 20.30 -8.68 -27.81
CA ALA A 113 21.12 -8.18 -28.90
C ALA A 113 20.28 -7.65 -30.09
N LEU A 114 19.15 -8.31 -30.41
CA LEU A 114 18.22 -7.82 -31.43
C LEU A 114 17.62 -6.46 -31.05
N ARG A 115 17.23 -6.26 -29.78
CA ARG A 115 16.71 -4.96 -29.30
C ARG A 115 17.76 -3.86 -29.40
N GLU A 116 19.02 -4.17 -29.08
CA GLU A 116 20.14 -3.22 -29.08
C GLU A 116 20.63 -2.86 -30.50
N ALA A 117 20.47 -3.76 -31.48
CA ALA A 117 20.88 -3.55 -32.87
C ALA A 117 20.18 -2.36 -33.57
N GLY A 118 18.96 -2.04 -33.15
CA GLY A 118 18.18 -0.89 -33.62
C GLY A 118 17.84 -0.89 -35.12
N ALA A 119 17.15 0.18 -35.56
CA ALA A 119 16.68 0.33 -36.93
C ALA A 119 17.81 0.40 -37.98
N ALA A 120 19.00 0.87 -37.58
CA ALA A 120 20.17 0.97 -38.47
C ALA A 120 20.65 -0.39 -38.98
N ALA A 121 20.38 -1.47 -38.23
CA ALA A 121 20.64 -2.83 -38.63
C ALA A 121 19.47 -3.46 -39.42
N GLY A 122 18.46 -2.69 -39.85
CA GLY A 122 17.27 -3.21 -40.54
C GLY A 122 16.36 -4.07 -39.66
N ILE A 123 16.32 -3.74 -38.36
CA ILE A 123 15.50 -4.39 -37.34
C ILE A 123 14.49 -3.36 -36.83
N ASP A 124 13.21 -3.60 -37.08
CA ASP A 124 12.12 -2.76 -36.60
C ASP A 124 11.63 -3.25 -35.23
N LEU A 125 11.15 -2.34 -34.37
CA LEU A 125 10.51 -2.68 -33.10
C LEU A 125 9.03 -2.32 -33.14
N LEU A 126 8.19 -3.30 -32.84
CA LEU A 126 6.75 -3.13 -32.67
C LEU A 126 6.35 -3.51 -31.23
N THR A 127 5.89 -2.52 -30.47
CA THR A 127 5.28 -2.75 -29.16
C THR A 127 3.86 -3.28 -29.35
N ALA A 128 3.70 -4.59 -29.21
CA ALA A 128 2.42 -5.28 -29.36
C ALA A 128 1.54 -5.15 -28.13
N THR A 129 2.14 -5.12 -26.93
CA THR A 129 1.48 -4.77 -25.68
C THR A 129 2.42 -3.98 -24.77
N GLN A 130 1.84 -3.15 -23.90
CA GLN A 130 2.58 -2.36 -22.92
C GLN A 130 1.97 -2.57 -21.53
N ASP A 131 2.80 -2.40 -20.51
CA ASP A 131 2.36 -2.47 -19.12
C ASP A 131 1.35 -1.35 -18.82
N LEU A 132 0.29 -1.71 -18.10
CA LEU A 132 -0.62 -0.74 -17.50
C LEU A 132 -0.06 -0.24 -16.16
N PRO A 133 -0.40 0.99 -15.73
CA PRO A 133 -0.09 1.44 -14.38
C PRO A 133 -0.58 0.43 -13.33
N GLY A 134 0.29 0.07 -12.39
CA GLY A 134 0.01 -0.93 -11.36
C GLY A 134 0.29 -2.39 -11.75
N SER A 135 0.71 -2.67 -12.99
CA SER A 135 1.00 -4.03 -13.45
C SER A 135 2.09 -4.75 -12.64
N ALA A 136 3.05 -4.02 -12.06
CA ALA A 136 4.10 -4.58 -11.20
C ALA A 136 3.55 -5.29 -9.95
N LEU A 137 2.29 -5.01 -9.54
CA LEU A 137 1.61 -5.77 -8.49
C LEU A 137 1.47 -7.25 -8.84
N LEU A 138 1.30 -7.57 -10.14
CA LEU A 138 1.19 -8.97 -10.58
C LEU A 138 2.48 -9.75 -10.29
N ASP A 139 3.64 -9.10 -10.40
CA ASP A 139 4.91 -9.72 -10.05
C ASP A 139 5.01 -9.98 -8.54
N ALA A 140 4.59 -8.99 -7.73
CA ALA A 140 4.59 -9.15 -6.27
C ALA A 140 3.66 -10.28 -5.82
N VAL A 141 2.47 -10.41 -6.44
CA VAL A 141 1.55 -11.53 -6.22
C VAL A 141 2.21 -12.87 -6.58
N ALA A 142 2.86 -12.95 -7.76
CA ALA A 142 3.53 -14.16 -8.20
C ALA A 142 4.73 -14.55 -7.31
N VAL A 143 5.50 -13.56 -6.85
CA VAL A 143 6.61 -13.76 -5.91
C VAL A 143 6.09 -14.30 -4.58
N MET A 144 5.04 -13.71 -4.01
CA MET A 144 4.43 -14.18 -2.76
C MET A 144 3.88 -15.61 -2.89
N ASP A 145 3.21 -15.92 -4.00
CA ASP A 145 2.74 -17.29 -4.27
C ASP A 145 3.91 -18.28 -4.33
N ARG A 146 5.01 -17.91 -5.01
CA ARG A 146 6.20 -18.75 -5.12
C ARG A 146 6.89 -18.95 -3.77
N LEU A 147 7.02 -17.90 -2.97
CA LEU A 147 7.62 -17.93 -1.64
C LEU A 147 6.89 -18.91 -0.72
N ARG A 148 5.55 -18.93 -0.77
CA ARG A 148 4.76 -19.77 0.14
C ARG A 148 4.47 -21.18 -0.39
N SER A 149 4.50 -21.38 -1.70
CA SER A 149 4.25 -22.68 -2.34
C SER A 149 5.36 -23.72 -2.09
N PRO A 150 5.10 -25.03 -2.28
CA PRO A 150 6.13 -26.07 -2.13
C PRO A 150 7.41 -25.78 -2.93
N GLY A 151 8.57 -25.94 -2.27
CA GLY A 151 9.87 -25.57 -2.82
C GLY A 151 10.20 -24.07 -2.73
N GLY A 152 9.35 -23.28 -2.06
CA GLY A 152 9.61 -21.91 -1.65
C GLY A 152 10.29 -21.82 -0.26
N CYS A 153 10.05 -20.72 0.44
CA CYS A 153 10.65 -20.39 1.72
C CYS A 153 9.96 -21.11 2.90
N PRO A 154 10.69 -21.88 3.74
CA PRO A 154 10.11 -22.60 4.87
C PRO A 154 9.59 -21.70 6.01
N TRP A 155 10.08 -20.46 6.11
CA TRP A 155 9.54 -19.50 7.06
C TRP A 155 8.19 -19.00 6.57
N ASP A 156 8.08 -18.65 5.28
CA ASP A 156 6.85 -18.11 4.71
C ASP A 156 5.70 -19.12 4.74
N ALA A 157 6.01 -20.38 4.41
CA ALA A 157 5.05 -21.49 4.42
C ALA A 157 4.42 -21.77 5.80
N ARG A 158 5.10 -21.42 6.90
CA ARG A 158 4.61 -21.66 8.26
C ARG A 158 3.78 -20.51 8.84
N GLN A 159 3.74 -19.36 8.19
CA GLN A 159 3.02 -18.21 8.70
C GLN A 159 1.51 -18.40 8.66
N THR A 160 0.83 -17.79 9.62
CA THR A 160 -0.63 -17.75 9.77
C THR A 160 -1.07 -16.30 9.96
N HIS A 161 -2.36 -15.99 9.83
CA HIS A 161 -2.85 -14.65 10.14
C HIS A 161 -2.47 -14.17 11.56
N ALA A 162 -2.45 -15.10 12.53
CA ALA A 162 -2.11 -14.76 13.92
C ALA A 162 -0.62 -14.45 14.10
N SER A 163 0.28 -15.18 13.41
CA SER A 163 1.71 -14.93 13.49
C SER A 163 2.14 -13.68 12.71
N LEU A 164 1.38 -13.29 11.69
CA LEU A 164 1.63 -12.10 10.87
C LEU A 164 1.07 -10.80 11.47
N ALA A 165 0.05 -10.89 12.33
CA ALA A 165 -0.63 -9.71 12.89
C ALA A 165 0.30 -8.69 13.58
N PRO A 166 1.35 -9.08 14.35
CA PRO A 166 2.30 -8.13 14.90
C PRO A 166 3.07 -7.36 13.82
N TYR A 167 3.57 -8.06 12.79
CA TYR A 167 4.30 -7.44 11.69
C TYR A 167 3.43 -6.45 10.91
N LEU A 168 2.18 -6.80 10.60
CA LEU A 168 1.23 -5.86 9.98
C LEU A 168 1.07 -4.55 10.76
N LEU A 169 1.11 -4.62 12.09
CA LEU A 169 1.03 -3.43 12.93
C LEU A 169 2.36 -2.66 12.95
N GLU A 170 3.49 -3.36 12.97
CA GLU A 170 4.84 -2.81 12.87
C GLU A 170 5.03 -2.01 11.57
N GLU A 171 4.82 -2.62 10.40
CA GLU A 171 4.99 -1.94 9.10
C GLU A 171 4.05 -0.71 8.98
N ALA A 172 2.85 -0.80 9.57
CA ALA A 172 1.91 0.32 9.57
C ALA A 172 2.40 1.49 10.44
N TYR A 173 3.12 1.21 11.52
CA TYR A 173 3.75 2.23 12.36
C TYR A 173 5.01 2.80 11.74
N GLU A 174 5.80 1.99 11.04
CA GLU A 174 6.99 2.46 10.32
C GLU A 174 6.58 3.37 9.15
N ALA A 175 5.57 2.98 8.37
CA ALA A 175 4.95 3.86 7.36
C ALA A 175 4.41 5.16 7.97
N TYR A 176 3.75 5.08 9.13
CA TYR A 176 3.25 6.25 9.84
C TYR A 176 4.40 7.16 10.34
N GLN A 177 5.49 6.57 10.82
CA GLN A 177 6.68 7.32 11.22
C GLN A 177 7.31 8.05 10.03
N ALA A 178 7.45 7.38 8.88
CA ALA A 178 7.98 8.00 7.67
C ALA A 178 7.14 9.21 7.22
N ILE A 179 5.82 9.17 7.39
CA ILE A 179 4.93 10.33 7.17
C ILE A 179 5.26 11.47 8.15
N GLU A 180 5.40 11.17 9.43
CA GLU A 180 5.70 12.20 10.45
C GLU A 180 7.08 12.83 10.26
N ASP A 181 8.05 12.03 9.81
CA ASP A 181 9.41 12.48 9.55
C ASP A 181 9.56 13.17 8.17
N GLY A 182 8.53 13.07 7.32
CA GLY A 182 8.50 13.66 5.98
C GLY A 182 9.41 12.95 4.97
N ASP A 183 9.81 11.71 5.26
CA ASP A 183 10.69 10.92 4.41
C ASP A 183 9.89 10.14 3.37
N LEU A 184 9.82 10.68 2.15
CA LEU A 184 9.10 10.05 1.04
C LEU A 184 9.80 8.80 0.49
N THR A 185 11.10 8.61 0.75
CA THR A 185 11.84 7.43 0.31
C THR A 185 11.51 6.27 1.23
N GLU A 186 11.65 6.49 2.54
CA GLU A 186 11.27 5.51 3.56
C GLU A 186 9.78 5.17 3.43
N LEU A 187 8.91 6.18 3.29
CA LEU A 187 7.48 5.95 3.13
C LEU A 187 7.15 5.01 1.97
N ARG A 188 7.90 5.08 0.86
CA ARG A 188 7.70 4.18 -0.27
C ARG A 188 8.10 2.74 0.06
N GLU A 189 9.18 2.55 0.82
CA GLU A 189 9.65 1.25 1.30
C GLU A 189 8.62 0.63 2.23
N GLU A 190 8.21 1.38 3.26
CA GLU A 190 7.26 0.93 4.27
C GLU A 190 5.85 0.65 3.71
N LEU A 191 5.38 1.45 2.75
CA LEU A 191 4.15 1.14 2.03
C LEU A 191 4.26 -0.16 1.22
N GLY A 192 5.47 -0.50 0.77
CA GLY A 192 5.80 -1.78 0.17
C GLY A 192 5.66 -2.93 1.17
N ASP A 193 6.13 -2.76 2.40
CA ASP A 193 6.02 -3.79 3.45
C ASP A 193 4.58 -3.93 3.97
N VAL A 194 3.84 -2.83 4.12
CA VAL A 194 2.38 -2.90 4.36
C VAL A 194 1.67 -3.65 3.24
N LEU A 195 2.03 -3.40 1.97
CA LEU A 195 1.49 -4.15 0.84
C LEU A 195 1.89 -5.63 0.91
N MET A 196 3.15 -5.95 1.25
CA MET A 196 3.61 -7.32 1.44
C MET A 196 2.73 -8.05 2.44
N GLN A 197 2.39 -7.43 3.58
CA GLN A 197 1.50 -8.02 4.58
C GLN A 197 0.10 -8.31 4.01
N VAL A 198 -0.47 -7.39 3.20
CA VAL A 198 -1.76 -7.64 2.51
C VAL A 198 -1.66 -8.86 1.58
N LEU A 199 -0.60 -8.96 0.77
CA LEU A 199 -0.36 -10.10 -0.12
C LEU A 199 -0.20 -11.41 0.66
N PHE A 200 0.50 -11.35 1.79
CA PHE A 200 0.74 -12.50 2.65
C PHE A 200 -0.57 -13.04 3.23
N HIS A 201 -1.39 -12.17 3.83
CA HIS A 201 -2.69 -12.52 4.36
C HIS A 201 -3.61 -13.06 3.27
N ALA A 202 -3.64 -12.44 2.10
CA ALA A 202 -4.42 -12.95 0.96
C ALA A 202 -3.97 -14.34 0.53
N ARG A 203 -2.65 -14.59 0.45
CA ARG A 203 -2.14 -15.91 0.06
C ARG A 203 -2.40 -16.99 1.10
N VAL A 204 -2.37 -16.65 2.39
CA VAL A 204 -2.79 -17.54 3.49
C VAL A 204 -4.28 -17.88 3.37
N ALA A 205 -5.12 -16.88 3.09
CA ALA A 205 -6.55 -17.07 2.99
C ALA A 205 -6.95 -17.96 1.80
N ALA A 206 -6.23 -17.88 0.68
CA ALA A 206 -6.46 -18.72 -0.50
C ALA A 206 -6.31 -20.23 -0.21
N GLU A 207 -5.60 -20.60 0.87
CA GLU A 207 -5.39 -22.00 1.29
C GLU A 207 -6.61 -22.59 2.02
N ALA A 208 -7.59 -21.78 2.41
CA ALA A 208 -8.76 -22.21 3.18
C ALA A 208 -9.84 -22.96 2.36
N GLY A 209 -9.52 -23.39 1.13
CA GLY A 209 -10.42 -24.16 0.27
C GLY A 209 -11.63 -23.34 -0.18
N PRO A 210 -12.87 -23.89 -0.20
CA PRO A 210 -14.05 -23.21 -0.74
C PRO A 210 -14.49 -21.92 -0.01
N GLN A 211 -13.97 -21.68 1.21
CA GLN A 211 -14.24 -20.47 2.00
C GLN A 211 -13.06 -19.49 1.95
N GLY A 212 -11.99 -19.86 1.23
CA GLY A 212 -10.83 -19.01 1.01
C GLY A 212 -11.15 -17.84 0.09
N TRP A 213 -10.27 -16.86 0.14
CA TRP A 213 -10.28 -15.68 -0.71
C TRP A 213 -8.83 -15.29 -1.00
N ASP A 214 -8.60 -14.57 -2.08
CA ASP A 214 -7.26 -14.17 -2.51
C ASP A 214 -7.12 -12.65 -2.65
N VAL A 215 -6.01 -12.23 -3.27
CA VAL A 215 -5.70 -10.80 -3.47
C VAL A 215 -6.68 -10.14 -4.44
N ASP A 216 -7.20 -10.89 -5.41
CA ASP A 216 -8.16 -10.38 -6.39
C ASP A 216 -9.53 -10.18 -5.74
N ASP A 217 -9.92 -11.05 -4.81
CA ASP A 217 -11.12 -10.84 -3.97
C ASP A 217 -10.99 -9.57 -3.12
N VAL A 218 -9.82 -9.35 -2.49
CA VAL A 218 -9.54 -8.14 -1.70
C VAL A 218 -9.63 -6.89 -2.58
N ALA A 219 -8.98 -6.90 -3.75
CA ALA A 219 -8.97 -5.79 -4.69
C ALA A 219 -10.37 -5.51 -5.25
N THR A 220 -11.11 -6.55 -5.62
CA THR A 220 -12.50 -6.46 -6.11
C THR A 220 -13.41 -5.87 -5.05
N GLY A 221 -13.32 -6.36 -3.81
CA GLY A 221 -14.08 -5.83 -2.69
C GLY A 221 -13.75 -4.37 -2.39
N LEU A 222 -12.48 -3.99 -2.47
CA LEU A 222 -12.04 -2.60 -2.31
C LEU A 222 -12.58 -1.70 -3.41
N ALA A 223 -12.37 -2.07 -4.68
CA ALA A 223 -12.80 -1.29 -5.84
C ALA A 223 -14.32 -1.09 -5.85
N ALA A 224 -15.10 -2.16 -5.70
CA ALA A 224 -16.56 -2.09 -5.65
C ALA A 224 -17.05 -1.19 -4.51
N LYS A 225 -16.41 -1.26 -3.34
CA LYS A 225 -16.72 -0.40 -2.19
C LYS A 225 -16.38 1.07 -2.47
N LEU A 226 -15.23 1.36 -3.08
CA LEU A 226 -14.82 2.73 -3.41
C LEU A 226 -15.74 3.33 -4.47
N ILE A 227 -16.05 2.60 -5.54
CA ILE A 227 -16.97 3.05 -6.59
C ILE A 227 -18.34 3.37 -5.99
N ARG A 228 -18.92 2.42 -5.24
CA ARG A 228 -20.26 2.57 -4.63
C ARG A 228 -20.33 3.76 -3.66
N ARG A 229 -19.27 4.03 -2.91
CA ARG A 229 -19.25 5.11 -1.92
C ARG A 229 -18.80 6.48 -2.46
N HIS A 230 -18.42 6.54 -3.73
CA HIS A 230 -18.18 7.80 -4.44
C HIS A 230 -19.17 7.99 -5.61
N PRO A 231 -20.49 8.03 -5.36
CA PRO A 231 -21.48 8.23 -6.42
C PRO A 231 -21.36 9.62 -7.08
N HIS A 232 -20.60 10.53 -6.47
CA HIS A 232 -20.27 11.84 -7.04
C HIS A 232 -19.11 11.81 -8.04
N VAL A 233 -18.34 10.72 -8.07
CA VAL A 233 -17.30 10.48 -9.09
C VAL A 233 -17.78 9.48 -10.14
N PHE A 234 -18.48 8.43 -9.71
CA PHE A 234 -18.86 7.28 -10.56
C PHE A 234 -20.37 7.17 -10.87
N GLY A 235 -21.16 8.15 -10.46
CA GLY A 235 -22.60 8.21 -10.70
C GLY A 235 -23.06 9.65 -10.92
N ASP A 236 -24.31 9.93 -10.56
CA ASP A 236 -24.97 11.22 -10.88
C ASP A 236 -25.12 12.17 -9.68
N VAL A 237 -24.52 11.87 -8.52
CA VAL A 237 -24.67 12.71 -7.32
C VAL A 237 -23.77 13.93 -7.41
N ALA A 238 -24.34 15.13 -7.50
CA ALA A 238 -23.55 16.35 -7.37
C ALA A 238 -23.22 16.64 -5.89
N VAL A 239 -22.03 17.15 -5.62
CA VAL A 239 -21.58 17.64 -4.31
C VAL A 239 -20.91 19.00 -4.48
N SER A 240 -21.03 19.85 -3.47
CA SER A 240 -20.52 21.22 -3.45
C SER A 240 -19.13 21.37 -2.79
N GLY A 241 -18.64 20.33 -2.11
CA GLY A 241 -17.33 20.33 -1.45
C GLY A 241 -17.08 19.07 -0.61
N ALA A 242 -15.90 19.03 0.04
CA ALA A 242 -15.44 17.87 0.80
C ALA A 242 -16.37 17.48 1.97
N ASP A 243 -16.97 18.44 2.65
CA ASP A 243 -17.88 18.17 3.79
C ASP A 243 -19.14 17.38 3.36
N GLU A 244 -19.66 17.69 2.17
CA GLU A 244 -20.80 16.98 1.59
C GLU A 244 -20.40 15.56 1.14
N VAL A 245 -19.16 15.39 0.66
CA VAL A 245 -18.58 14.06 0.36
C VAL A 245 -18.50 13.20 1.62
N VAL A 246 -17.98 13.75 2.73
CA VAL A 246 -17.88 13.04 4.01
C VAL A 246 -19.27 12.66 4.54
N THR A 247 -20.23 13.57 4.45
CA THR A 247 -21.62 13.33 4.85
C THR A 247 -22.25 12.19 4.06
N ASN A 248 -22.11 12.22 2.73
CA ASN A 248 -22.62 11.19 1.85
C ASN A 248 -21.95 9.83 2.11
N TRP A 249 -20.63 9.83 2.29
CA TRP A 249 -19.86 8.63 2.63
C TRP A 249 -20.35 7.96 3.93
N ASP A 250 -20.59 8.76 4.97
CA ASP A 250 -21.10 8.26 6.25
C ASP A 250 -22.54 7.74 6.13
N ALA A 251 -23.40 8.40 5.34
CA ALA A 251 -24.76 7.94 5.08
C ALA A 251 -24.79 6.58 4.37
N ILE A 252 -23.99 6.40 3.30
CA ILE A 252 -23.89 5.12 2.58
C ILE A 252 -23.35 4.02 3.51
N LYS A 253 -22.32 4.33 4.30
CA LYS A 253 -21.74 3.39 5.28
C LYS A 253 -22.75 2.98 6.37
N ALA A 254 -23.64 3.88 6.80
CA ALA A 254 -24.68 3.58 7.77
C ALA A 254 -25.72 2.60 7.18
N GLN A 255 -26.12 2.79 5.93
CA GLN A 255 -27.05 1.91 5.21
C GLN A 255 -26.46 0.50 5.01
N GLU A 256 -25.18 0.38 4.66
CA GLU A 256 -24.53 -0.91 4.38
C GLU A 256 -24.38 -1.81 5.60
N LYS A 257 -24.14 -1.23 6.79
CA LYS A 257 -23.65 -2.00 7.94
C LYS A 257 -24.74 -2.45 8.90
N SER A 258 -26.02 -2.12 8.68
CA SER A 258 -27.18 -2.48 9.53
C SER A 258 -26.85 -2.51 11.03
N ARG A 259 -26.08 -1.52 11.50
CA ARG A 259 -25.50 -1.55 12.84
C ARG A 259 -26.59 -1.32 13.87
N LYS A 260 -26.59 -2.12 14.93
CA LYS A 260 -27.51 -1.91 16.07
C LYS A 260 -26.97 -0.88 17.05
N SER A 261 -25.65 -0.69 17.07
CA SER A 261 -24.97 0.29 17.91
C SER A 261 -23.90 1.08 17.13
N VAL A 262 -23.72 2.35 17.48
CA VAL A 262 -22.63 3.16 16.95
C VAL A 262 -21.25 2.65 17.37
N THR A 263 -21.14 1.84 18.42
CA THR A 263 -19.86 1.25 18.84
C THR A 263 -19.47 0.03 17.99
N GLU A 264 -20.39 -0.55 17.20
CA GLU A 264 -20.10 -1.75 16.40
C GLU A 264 -19.01 -1.50 15.33
N GLY A 265 -18.06 -2.44 15.25
CA GLY A 265 -16.90 -2.34 14.36
C GLY A 265 -15.95 -1.20 14.73
N VAL A 266 -15.82 -0.89 16.02
CA VAL A 266 -14.66 -0.18 16.57
C VAL A 266 -13.65 -1.24 17.03
N PRO A 267 -12.40 -1.24 16.52
CA PRO A 267 -11.39 -2.20 16.94
C PRO A 267 -10.92 -1.87 18.35
N LEU A 268 -11.29 -2.70 19.34
CA LEU A 268 -10.91 -2.49 20.74
C LEU A 268 -9.41 -2.72 21.00
N SER A 269 -8.71 -3.37 20.07
CA SER A 269 -7.25 -3.55 20.11
C SER A 269 -6.47 -2.33 19.59
N ALA A 270 -7.14 -1.26 19.17
CA ALA A 270 -6.47 -0.03 18.76
C ALA A 270 -5.79 0.65 19.95
N PRO A 271 -4.78 1.51 19.71
CA PRO A 271 -4.18 2.34 20.76
C PRO A 271 -5.25 3.10 21.56
N ALA A 272 -5.05 3.18 22.88
CA ALA A 272 -6.09 3.63 23.79
C ALA A 272 -6.65 5.03 23.46
N LEU A 273 -5.80 5.99 23.09
CA LEU A 273 -6.26 7.35 22.76
C LEU A 273 -6.96 7.38 21.40
N SER A 274 -6.48 6.64 20.40
CA SER A 274 -7.17 6.46 19.12
C SER A 274 -8.53 5.77 19.27
N LEU A 275 -8.62 4.73 20.11
CA LEU A 275 -9.85 4.02 20.45
C LEU A 275 -10.85 4.99 21.09
N THR A 276 -10.41 5.71 22.12
CA THR A 276 -11.22 6.70 22.85
C THR A 276 -11.70 7.81 21.92
N ALA A 277 -10.82 8.44 21.15
CA ALA A 277 -11.16 9.49 20.19
C ALA A 277 -12.21 9.00 19.17
N LYS A 278 -12.08 7.75 18.70
CA LYS A 278 -13.03 7.15 17.76
C LYS A 278 -14.40 6.89 18.39
N LEU A 279 -14.45 6.42 19.62
CA LEU A 279 -15.70 6.22 20.36
C LEU A 279 -16.39 7.55 20.64
N LEU A 280 -15.65 8.55 21.12
CA LEU A 280 -16.13 9.90 21.37
C LEU A 280 -16.69 10.56 20.10
N ARG A 281 -15.95 10.50 18.98
CA ARG A 281 -16.43 11.02 17.69
C ARG A 281 -17.75 10.37 17.25
N ARG A 282 -17.93 9.07 17.51
CA ARG A 282 -19.18 8.37 17.17
C ARG A 282 -20.32 8.73 18.12
N ALA A 283 -20.04 8.92 19.40
CA ALA A 283 -21.02 9.38 20.39
C ALA A 283 -21.50 10.80 20.03
N LEU A 284 -20.59 11.73 19.74
CA LEU A 284 -20.92 13.10 19.34
C LEU A 284 -21.79 13.15 18.08
N LYS A 285 -21.57 12.25 17.10
CA LYS A 285 -22.43 12.13 15.91
C LYS A 285 -23.88 11.73 16.21
N LEU A 286 -24.15 11.12 17.38
CA LEU A 286 -25.52 10.86 17.86
C LEU A 286 -26.12 12.07 18.61
N GLY A 287 -25.37 13.14 18.80
CA GLY A 287 -25.73 14.22 19.71
C GLY A 287 -25.52 13.86 21.19
N PHE A 288 -24.67 12.86 21.49
CA PHE A 288 -24.35 12.53 22.88
C PHE A 288 -23.69 13.73 23.59
N PRO A 289 -24.24 14.18 24.73
CA PRO A 289 -23.67 15.30 25.48
C PRO A 289 -22.40 14.86 26.21
N LEU A 290 -21.25 15.41 25.82
CA LEU A 290 -19.93 14.96 26.25
C LEU A 290 -19.69 15.04 27.77
N VAL A 291 -20.40 15.92 28.47
CA VAL A 291 -20.40 16.00 29.95
C VAL A 291 -20.82 14.68 30.61
N LEU A 292 -21.64 13.86 29.94
CA LEU A 292 -22.06 12.55 30.48
C LEU A 292 -20.99 11.46 30.33
N ALA A 293 -19.95 11.69 29.53
CA ALA A 293 -18.85 10.73 29.37
C ALA A 293 -17.74 10.92 30.43
N LEU A 294 -17.96 11.82 31.38
CA LEU A 294 -16.98 12.22 32.37
C LEU A 294 -17.59 12.02 33.77
N PRO A 295 -16.78 11.71 34.80
CA PRO A 295 -17.28 11.44 36.13
C PRO A 295 -18.14 12.60 36.65
N PRO A 296 -19.23 12.32 37.39
CA PRO A 296 -19.98 13.38 38.04
C PRO A 296 -19.07 14.08 39.04
N GLU A 297 -19.03 15.42 39.00
CA GLU A 297 -18.63 16.17 40.20
C GLU A 297 -19.60 15.75 41.32
N ASP A 298 -19.07 15.40 42.50
CA ASP A 298 -19.83 14.89 43.65
C ASP A 298 -21.17 15.63 43.85
N ASP A 299 -22.21 14.89 44.30
CA ASP A 299 -23.59 15.33 44.56
C ASP A 299 -23.71 16.73 45.20
N GLU A 300 -23.69 17.80 44.38
CA GLU A 300 -24.19 19.11 44.82
C GLU A 300 -25.72 19.12 44.74
N PRO A 301 -26.44 19.38 45.85
CA PRO A 301 -27.89 19.53 45.83
C PRO A 301 -28.25 20.78 45.01
N GLY A 302 -28.77 20.58 43.80
CA GLY A 302 -29.18 21.68 42.91
C GLY A 302 -28.59 21.64 41.50
N ARG A 303 -27.91 20.57 41.09
CA ARG A 303 -27.50 20.41 39.69
C ARG A 303 -28.72 20.56 38.77
N PRO A 304 -28.70 21.47 37.78
CA PRO A 304 -29.75 21.49 36.77
C PRO A 304 -29.78 20.14 36.05
N ASP A 305 -30.97 19.71 35.63
CA ASP A 305 -31.12 18.57 34.73
C ASP A 305 -30.09 18.66 33.59
N ALA A 306 -29.64 17.50 33.07
CA ALA A 306 -28.61 17.39 32.04
C ALA A 306 -28.63 18.60 31.09
N PRO A 307 -27.50 19.32 30.91
CA PRO A 307 -27.53 20.65 30.31
C PRO A 307 -28.25 20.62 28.97
N ASP A 308 -29.11 21.62 28.73
CA ASP A 308 -29.89 21.78 27.49
C ASP A 308 -28.99 21.93 26.23
N ALA A 309 -27.67 22.05 26.42
CA ALA A 309 -26.66 22.21 25.38
C ALA A 309 -25.47 21.24 25.56
N PRO A 310 -24.85 20.79 24.46
CA PRO A 310 -23.63 19.97 24.53
C PRO A 310 -22.49 20.75 25.18
N ALA A 311 -21.65 20.05 25.95
CA ALA A 311 -20.55 20.67 26.66
C ALA A 311 -19.58 21.38 25.70
N GLY A 312 -19.31 22.66 25.95
CA GLY A 312 -18.36 23.44 25.17
C GLY A 312 -16.90 23.15 25.55
N PRO A 313 -15.92 23.57 24.73
CA PRO A 313 -14.50 23.38 25.04
C PRO A 313 -14.08 23.92 26.41
N SER A 314 -14.65 25.04 26.86
CA SER A 314 -14.34 25.64 28.17
C SER A 314 -14.79 24.79 29.36
N GLU A 315 -15.91 24.09 29.24
CA GLU A 315 -16.42 23.20 30.30
C GLU A 315 -15.56 21.94 30.41
N LEU A 316 -15.11 21.39 29.28
CA LEU A 316 -14.17 20.27 29.23
C LEU A 316 -12.80 20.64 29.82
N VAL A 317 -12.31 21.86 29.59
CA VAL A 317 -11.10 22.38 30.25
C VAL A 317 -11.32 22.43 31.76
N GLY A 318 -12.44 23.00 32.22
CA GLY A 318 -12.78 23.08 33.64
C GLY A 318 -12.75 21.71 34.31
N LEU A 319 -13.38 20.72 33.68
CA LEU A 319 -13.45 19.37 34.22
C LEU A 319 -12.11 18.62 34.17
N ALA A 320 -11.35 18.74 33.07
CA ALA A 320 -10.01 18.17 33.00
C ALA A 320 -9.08 18.76 34.08
N VAL A 321 -9.24 20.05 34.40
CA VAL A 321 -8.51 20.71 35.49
C VAL A 321 -9.00 20.26 36.87
N ALA A 322 -10.31 20.04 37.06
CA ALA A 322 -10.88 19.51 38.29
C ALA A 322 -10.35 18.10 38.57
N LEU A 323 -10.39 17.22 37.56
CA LEU A 323 -9.79 15.90 37.60
C LEU A 323 -8.29 16.01 37.87
N ALA A 324 -7.52 16.80 37.14
CA ALA A 324 -6.08 16.95 37.41
C ALA A 324 -5.75 17.43 38.84
N ARG A 325 -6.70 18.09 39.53
CA ARG A 325 -6.56 18.56 40.93
C ARG A 325 -7.07 17.57 41.98
N GLY A 326 -7.63 16.42 41.58
CA GLY A 326 -8.21 15.44 42.51
C GLY A 326 -9.64 15.75 42.95
N ALA A 327 -10.29 16.78 42.40
CA ALA A 327 -11.68 17.11 42.71
C ALA A 327 -12.60 16.13 41.96
N GLY A 328 -13.16 15.15 42.68
CA GLY A 328 -13.95 14.04 42.14
C GLY A 328 -13.55 12.67 42.71
N ALA A 329 -12.33 12.54 43.23
CA ALA A 329 -12.05 11.52 44.24
C ALA A 329 -12.63 12.07 45.54
N GLY A 330 -13.83 11.60 45.93
CA GLY A 330 -14.66 12.21 46.97
C GLY A 330 -13.87 12.76 48.16
N ALA A 331 -14.33 13.85 48.76
CA ALA A 331 -13.65 14.72 49.73
C ALA A 331 -12.94 14.07 50.97
N SER A 332 -12.92 12.73 51.08
CA SER A 332 -12.13 11.92 52.01
C SER A 332 -10.91 11.20 51.39
N ALA A 333 -10.67 11.32 50.09
CA ALA A 333 -9.55 10.66 49.42
C ALA A 333 -8.23 11.41 49.68
N GLY A 334 -7.44 10.91 50.63
CA GLY A 334 -5.99 11.11 50.59
C GLY A 334 -5.37 10.42 49.37
N ALA A 335 -4.06 10.16 49.39
CA ALA A 335 -3.35 9.42 48.32
C ALA A 335 -3.97 8.04 47.94
N ASP A 336 -4.94 7.55 48.72
CA ASP A 336 -5.71 6.32 48.48
C ASP A 336 -6.83 6.44 47.42
N GLY A 337 -7.16 7.64 46.91
CA GLY A 337 -8.22 7.82 45.89
C GLY A 337 -7.74 8.04 44.46
N ILE A 338 -6.44 7.91 44.18
CA ILE A 338 -5.90 7.91 42.82
C ILE A 338 -5.59 6.46 42.45
N ASP A 339 -6.48 5.84 41.68
CA ASP A 339 -6.35 4.48 41.19
C ASP A 339 -6.37 4.42 39.64
N GLU A 340 -6.33 3.20 39.08
CA GLU A 340 -6.31 2.98 37.63
C GLU A 340 -7.58 3.53 36.95
N GLU A 341 -8.73 3.43 37.61
CA GLU A 341 -10.01 3.93 37.09
C GLU A 341 -9.96 5.46 36.97
N TRP A 342 -9.55 6.14 38.04
CA TRP A 342 -9.40 7.59 38.06
C TRP A 342 -8.40 8.09 37.01
N ILE A 343 -7.25 7.43 36.85
CA ILE A 343 -6.26 7.78 35.82
C ILE A 343 -6.85 7.58 34.43
N GLY A 344 -7.64 6.51 34.24
CA GLY A 344 -8.42 6.27 33.04
C GLY A 344 -9.38 7.42 32.71
N GLU A 345 -10.12 7.92 33.69
CA GLU A 345 -11.03 9.07 33.54
C GLU A 345 -10.29 10.35 33.16
N LEU A 346 -9.14 10.64 33.79
CA LEU A 346 -8.31 11.78 33.44
C LEU A 346 -7.81 11.70 31.99
N LEU A 347 -7.31 10.54 31.57
CA LEU A 347 -6.83 10.33 30.19
C LEU A 347 -7.98 10.41 29.19
N PHE A 348 -9.16 9.90 29.54
CA PHE A 348 -10.36 10.01 28.74
C PHE A 348 -10.80 11.47 28.57
N ALA A 349 -10.80 12.26 29.66
CA ALA A 349 -11.10 13.68 29.64
C ALA A 349 -10.11 14.47 28.77
N ALA A 350 -8.82 14.14 28.84
CA ALA A 350 -7.80 14.74 27.98
C ALA A 350 -8.04 14.42 26.48
N ALA A 351 -8.42 13.18 26.16
CA ALA A 351 -8.76 12.80 24.78
C ALA A 351 -10.04 13.49 24.28
N ALA A 352 -11.04 13.66 25.16
CA ALA A 352 -12.26 14.41 24.85
C ALA A 352 -11.97 15.89 24.59
N LEU A 353 -11.12 16.50 25.40
CA LEU A 353 -10.66 17.86 25.21
C LEU A 353 -9.91 18.04 23.88
N ALA A 354 -8.99 17.13 23.56
CA ALA A 354 -8.27 17.16 22.27
C ALA A 354 -9.24 17.14 21.08
N GLY A 355 -10.24 16.25 21.12
CA GLY A 355 -11.26 16.18 20.08
C GLY A 355 -12.10 17.45 19.93
N ALA A 356 -12.37 18.17 21.02
CA ALA A 356 -13.09 19.45 20.98
C ALA A 356 -12.30 20.58 20.28
N TYR A 357 -10.98 20.43 20.17
CA TYR A 357 -10.08 21.33 19.43
C TYR A 357 -9.63 20.74 18.07
N ASP A 358 -10.27 19.67 17.60
CA ASP A 358 -9.90 18.94 16.37
C ASP A 358 -8.44 18.46 16.36
N VAL A 359 -7.93 18.10 17.53
CA VAL A 359 -6.59 17.53 17.72
C VAL A 359 -6.70 16.02 17.89
N ASP A 360 -5.88 15.26 17.17
CA ASP A 360 -5.73 13.82 17.41
C ASP A 360 -4.93 13.59 18.71
N PRO A 361 -5.53 13.04 19.77
CA PRO A 361 -4.85 12.87 21.05
C PRO A 361 -3.69 11.86 20.99
N GLU A 362 -3.78 10.85 20.13
CA GLU A 362 -2.73 9.84 19.97
C GLU A 362 -1.49 10.46 19.33
N ALA A 363 -1.68 11.21 18.23
CA ALA A 363 -0.60 11.92 17.56
C ALA A 363 0.02 13.00 18.46
N ALA A 364 -0.82 13.74 19.21
CA ALA A 364 -0.35 14.76 20.14
C ALA A 364 0.56 14.19 21.24
N LEU A 365 0.16 13.07 21.86
CA LEU A 365 0.96 12.42 22.90
C LEU A 365 2.26 11.83 22.32
N ARG A 366 2.18 11.20 21.13
CA ARG A 366 3.36 10.66 20.43
C ARG A 366 4.37 11.76 20.10
N GLY A 367 3.92 12.89 19.57
CA GLY A 367 4.76 14.06 19.29
C GLY A 367 5.44 14.58 20.57
N ARG A 368 4.71 14.67 21.68
CA ARG A 368 5.27 15.07 22.98
C ARG A 368 6.31 14.08 23.51
N ALA A 369 6.08 12.77 23.33
CA ALA A 369 7.00 11.70 23.73
C ALA A 369 8.29 11.75 22.88
N ARG A 370 8.19 11.97 21.57
CA ARG A 370 9.35 12.18 20.69
C ARG A 370 10.19 13.38 21.13
N ALA A 371 9.53 14.52 21.36
CA ALA A 371 10.21 15.73 21.84
C ALA A 371 10.89 15.53 23.20
N PHE A 372 10.30 14.71 24.10
CA PHE A 372 10.93 14.31 25.35
C PHE A 372 12.20 13.48 25.11
N ARG A 373 12.09 12.40 24.33
CA ARG A 373 13.19 11.51 23.95
C ARG A 373 14.36 12.30 23.37
N ASP A 374 14.08 13.17 22.40
CA ASP A 374 15.14 13.90 21.69
C ASP A 374 15.86 14.89 22.60
N ARG A 375 15.12 15.56 23.49
CA ARG A 375 15.72 16.47 24.47
C ARG A 375 16.51 15.71 25.53
N LEU A 376 16.00 14.58 26.00
CA LEU A 376 16.71 13.70 26.93
C LEU A 376 18.02 13.20 26.33
N ALA A 377 17.99 12.69 25.10
CA ALA A 377 19.18 12.23 24.40
C ALA A 377 20.24 13.34 24.22
N ARG A 378 19.83 14.58 23.91
CA ARG A 378 20.75 15.73 23.87
C ARG A 378 21.36 16.03 25.24
N ALA A 379 20.56 16.00 26.30
CA ALA A 379 21.05 16.22 27.66
C ALA A 379 22.01 15.11 28.11
N GLU A 380 21.73 13.85 27.76
CA GLU A 380 22.60 12.70 28.02
C GLU A 380 23.95 12.83 27.30
N HIS A 381 23.94 13.16 26.01
CA HIS A 381 25.17 13.41 25.25
C HIS A 381 25.98 14.56 25.85
N ALA A 382 25.34 15.67 26.22
CA ALA A 382 26.01 16.80 26.84
C ALA A 382 26.64 16.44 28.21
N ALA A 383 25.97 15.58 29.00
CA ALA A 383 26.54 15.08 30.26
C ALA A 383 27.82 14.28 30.00
N LEU A 384 27.77 13.35 29.04
CA LEU A 384 28.90 12.48 28.68
C LEU A 384 30.08 13.29 28.12
N ASP A 385 29.82 14.27 27.25
CA ASP A 385 30.83 15.18 26.71
C ASP A 385 31.48 16.04 27.82
N GLY A 386 30.71 16.35 28.87
CA GLY A 386 31.18 17.01 30.08
C GLY A 386 31.91 16.10 31.07
N GLY A 387 32.09 14.81 30.76
CA GLY A 387 32.72 13.83 31.64
C GLY A 387 31.86 13.42 32.84
N GLN A 388 30.55 13.67 32.78
CA GLN A 388 29.58 13.30 33.82
C GLN A 388 28.84 12.02 33.41
N GLU A 389 28.68 11.08 34.36
CA GLU A 389 27.88 9.88 34.13
C GLU A 389 26.39 10.21 34.38
N PRO A 390 25.49 10.07 33.39
CA PRO A 390 24.07 10.47 33.54
C PRO A 390 23.36 9.83 34.74
N ALA A 391 23.69 8.58 35.06
CA ALA A 391 23.13 7.85 36.20
C ALA A 391 23.51 8.44 37.57
N ARG A 392 24.51 9.33 37.64
CA ARG A 392 24.97 9.99 38.88
C ARG A 392 24.55 11.45 38.99
N LEU A 393 23.84 11.99 38.00
CA LEU A 393 23.35 13.35 38.04
C LEU A 393 22.23 13.47 39.09
N ASP A 394 22.30 14.51 39.90
CA ASP A 394 21.19 14.92 40.76
C ASP A 394 20.16 15.76 39.97
N ALA A 395 19.07 16.14 40.62
CA ALA A 395 18.02 16.93 39.97
C ALA A 395 18.52 18.30 39.45
N ALA A 396 19.50 18.90 40.11
CA ALA A 396 20.08 20.18 39.70
C ALA A 396 20.95 20.01 38.44
N GLY A 397 21.78 18.96 38.40
CA GLY A 397 22.58 18.58 37.23
C GLY A 397 21.71 18.28 36.02
N TRP A 398 20.66 17.47 36.20
CA TRP A 398 19.65 17.25 35.16
C TRP A 398 18.96 18.54 34.73
N GLY A 399 18.60 19.43 35.67
CA GLY A 399 17.99 20.72 35.37
C GLY A 399 18.85 21.58 34.44
N ALA A 400 20.14 21.72 34.75
CA ALA A 400 21.07 22.52 33.95
C ALA A 400 21.26 21.96 32.53
N LEU A 401 21.42 20.63 32.40
CA LEU A 401 21.57 19.96 31.11
C LEU A 401 20.28 19.95 30.30
N TRP A 402 19.14 19.85 30.97
CA TRP A 402 17.83 19.92 30.34
C TRP A 402 17.56 21.31 29.77
N GLU A 403 17.88 22.37 30.52
CA GLU A 403 17.80 23.76 30.07
C GLU A 403 18.70 24.01 28.86
N SER A 404 19.95 23.56 28.91
CA SER A 404 20.90 23.73 27.80
C SER A 404 20.49 22.95 26.55
N ALA A 405 19.88 21.76 26.71
CA ALA A 405 19.40 20.94 25.60
C ALA A 405 18.24 21.59 24.80
N GLY A 406 17.56 22.58 25.38
CA GLY A 406 16.48 23.36 24.76
C GLY A 406 15.26 22.53 24.33
N PRO A 407 14.14 23.17 23.95
CA PRO A 407 13.03 22.46 23.30
C PRO A 407 13.50 21.85 21.97
N ALA A 408 12.80 20.81 21.48
CA ALA A 408 13.03 20.32 20.13
C ALA A 408 12.83 21.46 19.12
N THR A 409 13.75 21.61 18.17
CA THR A 409 13.56 22.50 17.03
C THR A 409 12.38 21.98 16.23
N ALA A 410 11.32 22.77 16.08
CA ALA A 410 10.13 22.34 15.35
C ALA A 410 10.53 21.88 13.94
N SER A 411 10.29 20.61 13.63
CA SER A 411 10.19 20.16 12.24
C SER A 411 9.06 20.96 11.59
N ALA A 412 9.28 21.45 10.37
CA ALA A 412 8.26 22.20 9.65
C ALA A 412 6.99 21.36 9.57
N PRO A 413 5.80 21.92 9.83
CA PRO A 413 4.56 21.16 9.74
C PRO A 413 4.42 20.60 8.32
N VAL A 414 4.12 19.31 8.22
CA VAL A 414 3.62 18.72 6.97
C VAL A 414 2.36 19.49 6.60
N ALA A 415 2.41 20.23 5.48
CA ALA A 415 1.29 21.04 5.03
C ALA A 415 0.06 20.13 4.87
N ALA A 416 -1.04 20.49 5.54
CA ALA A 416 -2.33 19.84 5.30
C ALA A 416 -2.67 19.98 3.81
N PRO A 417 -3.20 18.93 3.14
CA PRO A 417 -3.61 19.05 1.76
C PRO A 417 -4.65 20.17 1.64
N GLY A 418 -4.41 21.09 0.71
CA GLY A 418 -5.25 22.26 0.47
C GLY A 418 -6.71 21.86 0.19
N ALA A 419 -7.62 22.67 0.75
CA ALA A 419 -9.07 22.55 0.67
C ALA A 419 -9.62 22.49 -0.76
#